data_AF-A0A966HZA9-F1
#
_entry.id   AF-A0A966HZA9-F1
#
_cell.length_a   1.000
_cell.length_b   1.000
_cell.length_c   1.000
_cell.angle_alpha   90.00
_cell.angle_beta   90.00
_cell.angle_gamma   90.00
#
_symmetry.space_group_name_H-M   'P 1'
#
loop_
_entity.id
_entity.type
_entity.pdbx_description
1 polymer ?
#
loop_
_entity_poly.entity_id
_entity_poly.type
_entity_poly.pdbx_seq_one_letter_code
_entity_poly.pdbx_strand_id
1 'polypeptide(L)'
;MFDTFIESTILMFVAIDPISLVPIFAGLTSGLNQYQVKSIYIRASIVSLIVLSIFWLFGNSILDAMNISMDSFRIIGGLFLIVIA
;
A
#
# COMPACT_ATOMS: atom_id res chain seq x y z
N MET A 1 8.06 1.34 -24.38
CA MET A 1 8.97 0.89 -23.29
C MET A 1 9.10 1.95 -22.20
N PHE A 2 9.44 3.20 -22.54
CA PHE A 2 9.39 4.30 -21.57
C PHE A 2 7.98 4.59 -21.06
N ASP A 3 6.96 4.51 -21.92
CA ASP A 3 5.56 4.78 -21.53
C ASP A 3 5.06 3.81 -20.45
N THR A 4 5.33 2.52 -20.61
CA THR A 4 4.98 1.47 -19.64
C THR A 4 5.70 1.64 -18.30
N PHE A 5 6.93 2.14 -18.33
CA PHE A 5 7.69 2.43 -17.12
C PHE A 5 7.08 3.61 -16.35
N ILE A 6 6.70 4.67 -17.06
CA ILE A 6 6.03 5.84 -16.47
C ILE A 6 4.66 5.45 -15.91
N GLU A 7 3.84 4.73 -16.66
CA GLU A 7 2.53 4.23 -16.18
C GLU A 7 2.67 3.38 -14.92
N SER A 8 3.57 2.39 -14.93
CA SER A 8 3.77 1.49 -13.79
C SER A 8 4.25 2.24 -12.55
N THR A 9 5.10 3.25 -12.74
CA THR A 9 5.59 4.10 -11.64
C THR A 9 4.45 4.94 -11.05
N ILE A 10 3.64 5.58 -11.91
CA ILE A 10 2.48 6.35 -11.46
C ILE A 10 1.50 5.45 -10.70
N LEU A 11 1.18 4.27 -11.24
CA LEU A 11 0.29 3.31 -10.58
C LEU A 11 0.83 2.87 -9.22
N MET A 12 2.15 2.64 -9.09
CA MET A 12 2.76 2.32 -7.80
C MET A 12 2.65 3.48 -6.81
N PHE A 13 2.88 4.73 -7.25
CA PHE A 13 2.72 5.90 -6.38
C PHE A 13 1.28 6.09 -5.93
N VAL A 14 0.33 5.92 -6.84
CA VAL A 14 -1.12 5.97 -6.53
C VAL A 14 -1.50 4.87 -5.56
N ALA A 15 -0.98 3.65 -5.72
CA ALA A 15 -1.29 2.52 -4.84
C ALA A 15 -0.70 2.67 -3.43
N ILE A 16 0.48 3.28 -3.29
CA ILE A 16 1.13 3.50 -1.98
C ILE A 16 0.50 4.71 -1.26
N ASP A 17 0.01 5.69 -2.02
CA ASP A 17 -0.55 6.94 -1.53
C ASP A 17 0.33 7.67 -0.47
N PRO A 18 1.59 7.98 -0.79
CA PRO A 18 2.49 8.63 0.17
C PRO A 18 2.01 10.04 0.55
N ILE A 19 1.27 10.72 -0.32
CA ILE A 19 0.85 12.11 -0.12
C ILE A 19 -0.18 12.18 1.01
N SER A 20 -1.19 11.29 1.03
CA SER A 20 -2.19 11.27 2.10
C SER A 20 -1.64 10.70 3.41
N LEU A 21 -0.69 9.77 3.35
CA LEU A 21 -0.12 9.14 4.54
C LEU A 21 0.73 10.09 5.39
N VAL A 22 1.41 11.07 4.78
CA VAL A 22 2.24 12.05 5.50
C VAL A 22 1.46 12.85 6.56
N PRO A 23 0.36 13.56 6.23
CA PRO A 23 -0.42 14.30 7.22
C PRO A 23 -1.12 13.39 8.23
N ILE A 24 -1.58 12.19 7.83
CA ILE A 24 -2.15 11.21 8.75
C ILE A 24 -1.11 10.79 9.79
N PHE A 25 0.10 10.43 9.35
CA PHE A 25 1.18 10.05 10.24
C PHE A 25 1.61 11.22 11.14
N ALA A 26 1.71 12.44 10.60
CA ALA A 26 2.01 13.64 11.37
C ALA A 26 0.95 13.92 12.45
N GLY A 27 -0.33 13.72 12.14
CA GLY A 27 -1.43 13.83 13.10
C GLY A 27 -1.35 12.77 14.21
N LEU A 28 -1.13 11.50 13.84
CA LEU A 28 -1.01 10.37 14.78
C LEU A 28 0.24 10.45 15.67
N THR A 29 1.29 11.12 15.22
CA THR A 29 2.53 11.29 15.97
C THR A 29 2.64 12.65 16.67
N SER A 30 1.63 13.50 16.54
CA SER A 30 1.58 14.79 17.22
C SER A 30 1.61 14.60 18.75
N GLY A 31 2.55 15.27 19.42
CA GLY A 31 2.73 15.18 20.87
C GLY A 31 3.59 14.00 21.37
N LEU A 32 4.11 13.15 20.47
CA LEU A 32 5.03 12.07 20.84
C LEU A 32 6.50 12.54 20.84
N ASN A 33 7.33 11.91 21.67
CA ASN A 33 8.78 12.14 21.66
C ASN A 33 9.44 11.47 20.44
N GLN A 34 10.56 12.02 19.96
CA GLN A 34 11.27 11.51 18.77
C GLN A 34 11.63 10.02 18.87
N TYR A 35 11.95 9.52 20.07
CA TYR A 35 12.22 8.10 20.29
C TYR A 35 10.99 7.20 20.05
N GLN A 36 9.80 7.66 20.42
CA GLN A 36 8.55 6.94 20.21
C GLN A 36 8.19 6.93 18.72
N VAL A 37 8.31 8.09 18.06
CA VAL A 37 8.08 8.21 16.60
C VAL A 37 9.00 7.29 15.81
N LYS A 38 10.28 7.22 16.17
CA LYS A 38 11.25 6.33 15.53
C LYS A 38 10.90 4.85 15.70
N SER A 39 10.41 4.45 16.89
CA SER A 39 9.96 3.09 17.13
C SER A 39 8.73 2.73 16.27
N ILE A 40 7.78 3.66 16.16
CA ILE A 40 6.56 3.47 15.35
C ILE A 40 6.92 3.32 13.88
N TYR A 41 7.78 4.20 13.33
CA TYR A 41 8.21 4.12 11.93
C TYR A 41 8.88 2.78 11.59
N ILE A 42 9.76 2.27 12.46
CA ILE A 42 10.44 0.99 12.24
C ILE A 42 9.44 -0.17 12.28
N ARG A 43 8.55 -0.20 13.28
CA ARG A 43 7.52 -1.24 13.39
C ARG A 43 6.58 -1.23 12.20
N ALA A 44 6.09 -0.04 11.79
CA ALA A 44 5.22 0.11 10.63
C ALA A 44 5.91 -0.40 9.36
N SER A 45 7.17 0.00 9.13
CA SER A 45 7.95 -0.47 7.98
C SER A 45 8.11 -1.98 7.96
N ILE A 46 8.41 -2.62 9.10
CA ILE A 46 8.56 -4.07 9.19
C ILE A 46 7.23 -4.78 8.94
N VAL A 47 6.13 -4.29 9.53
CA VAL A 47 4.79 -4.86 9.31
C VAL A 47 4.41 -4.76 7.83
N SER A 48 4.57 -3.59 7.23
CA SER A 48 4.31 -3.39 5.79
C SER A 48 5.17 -4.30 4.92
N LEU A 49 6.47 -4.44 5.23
CA LEU A 49 7.36 -5.33 4.51
C LEU A 49 6.86 -6.78 4.55
N ILE A 50 6.46 -7.27 5.73
CA ILE A 50 5.96 -8.64 5.91
C ILE A 50 4.66 -8.83 5.13
N VAL A 51 3.69 -7.93 5.30
CA VAL A 51 2.38 -8.02 4.63
C VAL A 51 2.55 -7.98 3.11
N LEU A 52 3.33 -7.04 2.59
CA LEU A 52 3.61 -6.93 1.16
C LEU A 52 4.36 -8.15 0.63
N SER A 53 5.33 -8.69 1.38
CA SER A 53 6.07 -9.89 0.98
C SER A 53 5.17 -11.12 0.92
N ILE A 54 4.27 -11.28 1.89
CA ILE A 54 3.28 -12.37 1.90
C ILE A 54 2.35 -12.24 0.69
N PHE A 55 1.80 -11.05 0.43
CA PHE A 55 0.94 -10.83 -0.73
C PHE A 55 1.68 -10.99 -2.05
N TRP A 56 2.95 -10.62 -2.12
CA TRP A 56 3.76 -10.81 -3.31
C TRP A 56 4.00 -12.28 -3.62
N LEU A 57 4.25 -13.11 -2.60
CA LEU A 57 4.50 -14.55 -2.77
C LEU A 57 3.22 -15.38 -2.92
N PHE A 58 2.18 -15.06 -2.15
CA PHE A 58 0.97 -15.89 -2.03
C PHE A 58 -0.29 -15.22 -2.57
N GLY A 59 -0.23 -13.97 -3.03
CA GLY A 59 -1.41 -13.20 -3.43
C GLY A 59 -2.24 -13.88 -4.50
N ASN A 60 -1.60 -14.45 -5.53
CA ASN A 60 -2.34 -15.15 -6.58
C ASN A 60 -3.03 -16.42 -6.04
N SER A 61 -2.33 -17.19 -5.20
CA SER A 61 -2.92 -18.37 -4.55
C SER A 61 -4.08 -18.03 -3.62
N ILE A 62 -4.02 -16.90 -2.92
CA ILE A 62 -5.11 -16.40 -2.07
C ILE A 62 -6.33 -16.05 -2.94
N LEU A 63 -6.12 -15.34 -4.05
CA LEU A 63 -7.22 -14.99 -4.97
C LEU A 63 -7.82 -16.21 -5.65
N ASP A 64 -6.98 -17.16 -6.09
CA ASP A 64 -7.41 -18.42 -6.69
C ASP A 64 -8.25 -19.25 -5.70
N ALA A 65 -7.86 -19.28 -4.42
CA ALA A 65 -8.62 -19.94 -3.35
C ALA A 65 -9.99 -19.29 -3.10
N MET A 66 -10.14 -18.00 -3.42
CA MET A 66 -11.40 -17.27 -3.36
C MET A 66 -12.19 -17.31 -4.69
N ASN A 67 -11.70 -18.03 -5.71
CA ASN A 67 -12.23 -18.01 -7.07
C ASN A 67 -12.31 -16.59 -7.69
N ILE A 68 -11.40 -15.70 -7.30
CA ILE A 68 -11.31 -14.33 -7.82
C ILE A 68 -10.20 -14.24 -8.86
N SER A 69 -10.50 -13.66 -10.03
CA SER A 69 -9.47 -13.40 -11.04
C SER A 69 -8.64 -12.17 -10.68
N MET A 70 -7.38 -12.12 -11.13
CA MET A 70 -6.55 -10.91 -10.98
C MET A 70 -7.18 -9.68 -11.62
N ASP A 71 -7.90 -9.84 -12.72
CA ASP A 71 -8.60 -8.73 -13.38
C ASP A 71 -9.75 -8.20 -12.51
N SER A 72 -10.54 -9.09 -11.89
CA SER A 72 -11.59 -8.69 -10.95
C SER A 72 -11.01 -7.97 -9.72
N PHE A 73 -9.89 -8.47 -9.18
CA PHE A 73 -9.20 -7.81 -8.06
C PHE A 73 -8.72 -6.40 -8.44
N ARG A 74 -8.13 -6.22 -9.63
CA ARG A 74 -7.70 -4.92 -10.14
C ARG A 74 -8.86 -3.94 -10.32
N ILE A 75 -10.00 -4.40 -10.83
CA ILE A 75 -11.21 -3.57 -10.98
C ILE A 75 -11.70 -3.09 -9.61
N ILE A 76 -11.82 -3.99 -8.64
CA ILE A 76 -12.27 -3.63 -7.28
C ILE A 76 -11.27 -2.69 -6.60
N GLY A 77 -9.96 -2.95 -6.73
CA GLY A 77 -8.93 -2.07 -6.21
C GLY A 77 -9.01 -0.65 -6.79
N GLY A 78 -9.24 -0.53 -8.10
CA GLY A 78 -9.46 0.76 -8.75
C GLY A 78 -10.73 1.46 -8.27
N LEU A 79 -11.84 0.74 -8.10
CA LEU A 79 -13.09 1.29 -7.55
C LEU A 79 -12.91 1.74 -6.09
N PHE A 80 -12.17 0.99 -5.28
CA PHE A 80 -11.90 1.36 -3.90
C PHE A 80 -11.17 2.70 -3.82
N LEU A 81 -10.14 2.91 -4.65
CA LEU A 81 -9.42 4.19 -4.73
C LEU A 81 -10.35 5.36 -5.06
N ILE A 82 -11.30 5.20 -5.99
CA ILE A 82 -12.29 6.25 -6.31
C ILE A 82 -13.17 6.61 -5.11
N VAL A 83 -13.42 5.65 -4.21
CA VAL A 83 -14.27 5.85 -3.03
C VAL A 83 -13.50 6.53 -1.89
N ILE A 84 -12.21 6.22 -1.71
CA ILE A 84 -11.41 6.72 -0.59
C ILE A 84 -10.58 7.97 -0.90
N ALA A 85 -10.24 8.21 -2.17
CA ALA A 85 -9.49 9.38 -2.65
C ALA A 85 -10.43 10.56 -2.95
#